data_AF-A0A7X7GVT1-F1
#
_entry.id   AF-A0A7X7GVT1-F1
#
_cell.length_a   1.000
_cell.length_b   1.000
_cell.length_c   1.000
_cell.angle_alpha   90.00
_cell.angle_beta   90.00
_cell.angle_gamma   90.00
#
_symmetry.space_group_name_H-M   'P 1'
#
loop_
_entity.id
_entity.type
_entity.pdbx_description
1 polymer ?
#
loop_
_entity_poly.entity_id
_entity_poly.type
_entity_poly.pdbx_seq_one_letter_code
_entity_poly.pdbx_strand_id
1 'polypeptide(L)'
;MAVLLVGLFSLPAFAQYTRDKAARKKIDEAINQHYLMMELDKAEAVLTGTIEACENKCSPQTLAEAWMYVGIVRGSGRNDQAGAAEAFRNASAIHPAVKLDAALATPETQETFAASGGTQSAGAPPAAAADDDIGDEAIPGDMLCTPEVRQVETRRAIPVSCHTEEAGVKAELKFKAPGGEWKKIAMKKSGDEWRAEIPCDETNVTGTLQWYVQVTDSIDEVVDSLGSRKQPVEMRLMENTSEPPPAFPGQSPPPRCTSSSDCPPDFPGCGETSCGDKDWGVSCNNSSECKCGLLCVDGACETAPSCEMDDDCPSGSCVDGTCAAGPEDFSSSRPSRHWIGVHGALDVLQIGNFSRPCDPDVENQVSCFAFGEPYPSLIGTDNVLERPTVAPRLVSGFAPAQIRALLSYEFMFHDNMSVGVRAGFAFQGAPKDFLPVHAEARFSYYFLGNTGAGFHPYAHAGGGLADVQGLVQKNNVESCRQDGAGQICDTLNIKMYQKSGPIFATVGAGALWNFTPRLGLKINVNAMFLFPDPGTAIQPSLGLVYGL
;
A
#
# COMPACT_ATOMS: atom_id res chain seq x y z
N MET A 1 28.14 58.30 18.76
CA MET A 1 27.48 57.03 18.38
C MET A 1 28.50 56.15 17.67
N ALA A 2 28.37 54.83 17.83
CA ALA A 2 29.20 53.74 17.32
C ALA A 2 30.42 53.35 18.17
N VAL A 3 30.16 52.44 19.12
CA VAL A 3 31.13 51.51 19.73
C VAL A 3 31.12 50.25 18.86
N LEU A 4 32.29 49.80 18.42
CA LEU A 4 32.50 48.60 17.61
C LEU A 4 32.81 47.42 18.54
N LEU A 5 31.89 46.46 18.65
CA LEU A 5 32.05 45.21 19.39
C LEU A 5 32.56 44.12 18.42
N VAL A 6 33.78 43.63 18.68
CA VAL A 6 34.34 42.43 18.02
C VAL A 6 33.86 41.20 18.78
N GLY A 7 32.94 40.44 18.18
CA GLY A 7 32.50 39.15 18.70
C GLY A 7 33.42 38.03 18.22
N LEU A 8 34.11 37.35 19.14
CA LEU A 8 34.71 36.04 18.90
C LEU A 8 33.58 35.01 18.71
N PHE A 9 33.51 34.40 17.53
CA PHE A 9 32.73 33.19 17.30
C PHE A 9 33.53 31.99 17.79
N SER A 10 33.14 31.41 18.93
CA SER A 10 33.45 30.02 19.27
C SER A 10 32.57 29.11 18.41
N LEU A 11 33.18 28.42 17.45
CA LEU A 11 32.52 27.37 16.68
C LEU A 11 32.18 26.20 17.62
N PRO A 12 30.95 25.67 17.62
CA PRO A 12 30.65 24.47 18.37
C PRO A 12 31.22 23.27 17.60
N ALA A 13 31.98 22.43 18.31
CA ALA A 13 32.55 21.20 17.79
C ALA A 13 31.45 20.12 17.61
N PHE A 14 30.66 20.22 16.54
CA PHE A 14 29.68 19.20 16.15
C PHE A 14 29.95 18.73 14.71
N ALA A 15 31.05 18.02 14.48
CA ALA A 15 31.24 17.32 13.19
C ALA A 15 32.34 16.22 13.20
N GLN A 16 32.73 15.65 14.34
CA GLN A 16 33.90 14.77 14.33
C GLN A 16 33.60 13.33 13.86
N TYR A 17 32.39 12.79 14.10
CA TYR A 17 32.06 11.39 13.82
C TYR A 17 30.94 11.22 12.79
N THR A 18 31.23 11.59 11.54
CA THR A 18 30.24 11.61 10.43
C THR A 18 29.72 10.24 10.01
N ARG A 19 30.35 9.13 10.44
CA ARG A 19 30.01 7.76 10.02
C ARG A 19 29.30 6.91 11.08
N ASP A 20 29.10 7.40 12.30
CA ASP A 20 28.49 6.62 13.40
C ASP A 20 27.13 6.03 13.05
N LYS A 21 26.25 6.82 12.44
CA LYS A 21 24.91 6.37 12.07
C LYS A 21 24.96 5.24 11.04
N ALA A 22 25.86 5.34 10.06
CA ALA A 22 26.03 4.31 9.03
C ALA A 22 26.66 3.04 9.61
N ALA A 23 27.66 3.19 10.49
CA ALA A 23 28.31 2.07 11.16
C ALA A 23 27.35 1.32 12.08
N ARG A 24 26.53 2.01 12.88
CA ARG A 24 25.50 1.38 13.73
C ARG A 24 24.48 0.58 12.93
N LYS A 25 24.05 1.08 11.76
CA LYS A 25 23.14 0.33 10.87
C LYS A 25 23.80 -0.97 10.36
N LYS A 26 25.09 -0.94 10.04
CA LYS A 26 25.82 -2.15 9.61
C LYS A 26 26.11 -3.13 10.74
N ILE A 27 26.35 -2.65 11.95
CA ILE A 27 26.43 -3.49 13.15
C ILE A 27 25.08 -4.19 13.40
N ASP A 28 23.96 -3.45 13.30
CA ASP A 28 22.61 -3.99 13.45
C ASP A 28 22.28 -5.06 12.39
N GLU A 29 22.57 -4.77 11.11
CA GLU A 29 22.45 -5.72 9.99
C GLU A 29 23.23 -7.02 10.25
N ALA A 30 24.48 -6.90 10.71
CA ALA A 30 25.31 -8.06 11.01
C ALA A 30 24.72 -8.95 12.12
N ILE A 31 24.07 -8.37 13.13
CA ILE A 31 23.50 -9.13 14.25
C ILE A 31 22.10 -9.63 13.93
N ASN A 32 21.18 -8.72 13.61
CA ASN A 32 19.76 -9.03 13.50
C ASN A 32 19.39 -9.73 12.20
N GLN A 33 20.21 -9.64 11.15
CA GLN A 33 19.97 -10.34 9.88
C GLN A 33 20.93 -11.51 9.68
N HIS A 34 22.23 -11.32 9.88
CA HIS A 34 23.19 -12.38 9.55
C HIS A 34 23.49 -13.34 10.71
N TYR A 35 23.77 -12.83 11.92
CA TYR A 35 24.10 -13.69 13.06
C TYR A 35 22.91 -14.55 13.52
N LEU A 36 21.72 -13.97 13.65
CA LEU A 36 20.51 -14.70 14.04
C LEU A 36 20.06 -15.75 13.00
N MET A 37 20.38 -15.52 11.72
CA MET A 37 20.12 -16.49 10.64
C MET A 37 21.27 -17.50 10.46
N MET A 38 22.22 -17.56 11.40
CA MET A 38 23.41 -18.42 11.37
C MET A 38 24.35 -18.20 10.16
N GLU A 39 24.28 -17.03 9.51
CA GLU A 39 25.17 -16.61 8.41
C GLU A 39 26.46 -15.96 8.95
N LEU A 40 27.24 -16.72 9.73
CA LEU A 40 28.37 -16.19 10.51
C LEU A 40 29.48 -15.56 9.66
N ASP A 41 29.73 -16.09 8.46
CA ASP A 41 30.70 -15.52 7.51
C ASP A 41 30.31 -14.12 7.04
N LYS A 42 29.01 -13.90 6.80
CA LYS A 42 28.50 -12.59 6.39
C LYS A 42 28.47 -11.63 7.58
N ALA A 43 28.01 -12.08 8.74
CA ALA A 43 27.98 -11.28 9.97
C ALA A 43 29.37 -10.73 10.30
N GLU A 44 30.40 -11.59 10.28
CA GLU A 44 31.78 -11.17 10.53
C GLU A 44 32.30 -10.23 9.45
N ALA A 45 32.09 -10.53 8.17
CA ALA A 45 32.56 -9.70 7.06
C ALA A 45 31.94 -8.29 7.10
N VAL A 46 30.66 -8.16 7.45
CA VAL A 46 29.98 -6.87 7.61
C VAL A 46 30.56 -6.10 8.79
N LEU A 47 30.82 -6.75 9.92
CA LEU A 47 31.40 -6.10 11.11
C LEU A 47 32.83 -5.64 10.86
N THR A 48 33.70 -6.48 10.28
CA THR A 48 35.09 -6.11 9.98
C THR A 48 35.16 -5.06 8.88
N GLY A 49 34.31 -5.15 7.85
CA GLY A 49 34.21 -4.11 6.82
C GLY A 49 33.74 -2.77 7.39
N THR A 50 32.86 -2.78 8.40
CA THR A 50 32.43 -1.57 9.12
C THR A 50 33.58 -0.95 9.91
N ILE A 51 34.38 -1.78 10.59
CA ILE A 51 35.57 -1.34 11.34
C ILE A 51 36.58 -0.67 10.38
N GLU A 52 36.86 -1.28 9.23
CA GLU A 52 37.77 -0.73 8.23
C GLU A 52 37.25 0.60 7.64
N ALA A 53 35.96 0.66 7.33
CA ALA A 53 35.33 1.86 6.79
C ALA A 53 35.23 3.02 7.80
N CYS A 54 35.37 2.74 9.10
CA CYS A 54 35.20 3.75 10.14
C CYS A 54 36.36 4.76 10.23
N GLU A 55 37.61 4.36 9.93
CA GLU A 55 38.81 5.20 10.04
C GLU A 55 38.77 6.12 11.28
N ASN A 56 39.03 7.43 11.13
CA ASN A 56 38.90 8.44 12.19
C ASN A 56 37.52 9.13 12.21
N LYS A 57 36.53 8.56 11.51
CA LYS A 57 35.21 9.17 11.27
C LYS A 57 34.09 8.51 12.09
N CYS A 58 34.40 7.47 12.85
CA CYS A 58 33.50 6.88 13.84
C CYS A 58 33.96 7.20 15.27
N SER A 59 33.01 7.29 16.19
CA SER A 59 33.29 7.46 17.60
C SER A 59 33.93 6.19 18.17
N PRO A 60 34.78 6.35 19.20
CA PRO A 60 35.36 5.20 19.91
C PRO A 60 34.29 4.23 20.42
N GLN A 61 33.12 4.72 20.84
CA GLN A 61 32.03 3.88 21.31
C GLN A 61 31.48 2.97 20.20
N THR A 62 31.20 3.51 19.02
CA THR A 62 30.67 2.71 17.89
C THR A 62 31.69 1.71 17.36
N LEU A 63 32.97 2.10 17.32
CA LEU A 63 34.04 1.19 16.89
C LEU A 63 34.26 0.06 17.90
N ALA A 64 34.20 0.35 19.19
CA ALA A 64 34.27 -0.67 20.25
C ALA A 64 33.07 -1.62 20.23
N GLU A 65 31.87 -1.12 19.93
CA GLU A 65 30.66 -1.92 19.77
C GLU A 65 30.77 -2.90 18.59
N ALA A 66 31.30 -2.46 17.44
CA ALA A 66 31.58 -3.35 16.31
C ALA A 66 32.56 -4.48 16.70
N TRP A 67 33.66 -4.14 17.37
CA TRP A 67 34.64 -5.13 17.85
C TRP A 67 34.05 -6.08 18.91
N MET A 68 33.15 -5.60 19.77
CA MET A 68 32.43 -6.44 20.73
C MET A 68 31.59 -7.50 20.00
N TYR A 69 30.85 -7.11 18.97
CA TYR A 69 30.06 -8.05 18.19
C TYR A 69 30.91 -9.01 17.32
N VAL A 70 32.08 -8.57 16.82
CA VAL A 70 33.05 -9.51 16.21
C VAL A 70 33.44 -10.60 17.21
N GLY A 71 33.65 -10.22 18.48
CA GLY A 71 33.94 -11.17 19.54
C GLY A 71 32.81 -12.15 19.82
N ILE A 72 31.55 -11.71 19.78
CA ILE A 72 30.38 -12.60 19.92
C ILE A 72 30.25 -13.54 18.72
N VAL A 73 30.38 -13.06 17.48
CA VAL A 73 30.30 -13.89 16.28
C VAL A 73 31.38 -14.98 16.28
N ARG A 74 32.62 -14.64 16.67
CA ARG A 74 33.72 -15.60 16.77
C ARG A 74 33.55 -16.58 17.92
N GLY A 75 33.27 -16.08 19.13
CA GLY A 75 33.17 -16.91 20.33
C GLY A 75 31.91 -17.77 20.33
N SER A 76 30.74 -17.14 20.33
CA SER A 76 29.45 -17.83 20.41
C SER A 76 29.04 -18.50 19.10
N GLY A 77 29.30 -17.83 17.97
CA GLY A 77 28.88 -18.33 16.66
C GLY A 77 29.82 -19.41 16.13
N ARG A 78 31.14 -19.13 16.10
CA ARG A 78 32.14 -20.03 15.48
C ARG A 78 32.89 -20.92 16.47
N ASN A 79 32.66 -20.76 17.77
CA ASN A 79 33.43 -21.44 18.82
C ASN A 79 34.94 -21.14 18.76
N ASP A 80 35.31 -19.95 18.27
CA ASP A 80 36.68 -19.44 18.22
C ASP A 80 36.92 -18.44 19.36
N GLN A 81 37.22 -18.97 20.55
CA GLN A 81 37.48 -18.17 21.74
C GLN A 81 38.79 -17.36 21.65
N ALA A 82 39.77 -17.83 20.88
CA ALA A 82 41.03 -17.11 20.69
C ALA A 82 40.81 -15.84 19.84
N GLY A 83 40.08 -15.97 18.73
CA GLY A 83 39.66 -14.84 17.90
C GLY A 83 38.67 -13.91 18.59
N ALA A 84 37.81 -14.43 19.47
CA ALA A 84 36.94 -13.62 20.32
C ALA A 84 37.72 -12.77 21.32
N ALA A 85 38.71 -13.36 21.99
CA ALA A 85 39.57 -12.64 22.94
C ALA A 85 40.34 -11.49 22.28
N GLU A 86 40.81 -11.69 21.04
CA GLU A 86 41.45 -10.63 20.26
C GLU A 86 40.49 -9.46 19.99
N ALA A 87 39.28 -9.77 19.51
CA ALA A 87 38.27 -8.77 19.20
C ALA A 87 37.83 -8.00 20.46
N PHE A 88 37.66 -8.68 21.59
CA PHE A 88 37.31 -8.03 22.85
C PHE A 88 38.42 -7.14 23.42
N ARG A 89 39.70 -7.51 23.27
CA ARG A 89 40.82 -6.64 23.62
C ARG A 89 40.86 -5.38 22.75
N ASN A 90 40.55 -5.50 21.46
CA ASN A 90 40.44 -4.34 20.59
C ASN A 90 39.27 -3.44 21.02
N ALA A 91 38.11 -4.01 21.36
CA ALA A 91 36.97 -3.26 21.86
C ALA A 91 37.28 -2.49 23.16
N SER A 92 37.89 -3.15 24.14
CA SER A 92 38.21 -2.55 25.45
C SER A 92 39.34 -1.51 25.36
N ALA A 93 40.31 -1.70 24.46
CA ALA A 93 41.36 -0.72 24.17
C ALA A 93 40.79 0.58 23.57
N ILE A 94 39.72 0.50 22.78
CA ILE A 94 39.07 1.66 22.16
C ILE A 94 38.13 2.35 23.14
N HIS A 95 37.32 1.58 23.87
CA HIS A 95 36.36 2.12 24.84
C HIS A 95 36.26 1.21 26.08
N PRO A 96 36.92 1.58 27.20
CA PRO A 96 36.95 0.74 28.41
C PRO A 96 35.59 0.43 29.04
N ALA A 97 34.55 1.20 28.74
CA ALA A 97 33.19 0.99 29.22
C ALA A 97 32.29 0.23 28.21
N VAL A 98 32.88 -0.46 27.22
CA VAL A 98 32.14 -1.34 26.32
C VAL A 98 31.48 -2.47 27.13
N LYS A 99 30.19 -2.71 26.89
CA LYS A 99 29.40 -3.74 27.57
C LYS A 99 29.16 -4.91 26.63
N LEU A 100 29.31 -6.13 27.14
CA LEU A 100 28.97 -7.33 26.41
C LEU A 100 27.45 -7.48 26.31
N ASP A 101 26.95 -7.85 25.14
CA ASP A 101 25.60 -8.35 25.00
C ASP A 101 25.53 -9.81 25.49
N ALA A 102 25.17 -9.97 26.77
CA ALA A 102 25.11 -11.27 27.42
C ALA A 102 24.00 -12.18 26.86
N ALA A 103 23.01 -11.64 26.14
CA ALA A 103 21.93 -12.44 25.55
C ALA A 103 22.42 -13.23 24.32
N LEU A 104 23.44 -12.72 23.64
CA LEU A 104 24.04 -13.34 22.45
C LEU A 104 25.36 -14.07 22.76
N ALA A 105 25.93 -13.87 23.95
CA ALA A 105 27.17 -14.48 24.40
C ALA A 105 26.93 -15.80 25.15
N THR A 106 27.55 -16.89 24.69
CA THR A 106 27.62 -18.15 25.46
C THR A 106 28.42 -17.94 26.76
N PRO A 107 28.21 -18.74 27.82
CA PRO A 107 28.96 -18.61 29.07
C PRO A 107 30.48 -18.58 28.88
N GLU A 108 31.01 -19.42 27.98
CA GLU A 108 32.43 -19.45 27.62
C GLU A 108 32.89 -18.13 26.99
N THR A 109 32.08 -17.56 26.09
CA THR A 109 32.37 -16.26 25.45
C THR A 109 32.28 -15.10 26.45
N GLN A 110 31.39 -15.19 27.43
CA GLN A 110 31.32 -14.22 28.53
C GLN A 110 32.61 -14.25 29.35
N GLU A 111 33.11 -15.43 29.74
CA GLU A 111 34.40 -15.58 30.44
C GLU A 111 35.56 -15.00 29.61
N THR A 112 35.58 -15.27 28.31
CA THR A 112 36.57 -14.70 27.37
C THR A 112 36.54 -13.17 27.33
N PHE A 113 35.36 -12.55 27.41
CA PHE A 113 35.22 -11.09 27.50
C PHE A 113 35.75 -10.51 28.81
N ALA A 114 35.44 -11.16 29.95
CA ALA A 114 35.98 -10.74 31.25
C ALA A 114 37.50 -10.85 31.30
N ALA A 115 38.07 -11.94 30.77
CA ALA A 115 39.52 -12.13 30.69
C ALA A 115 40.22 -11.09 29.78
N SER A 116 39.48 -10.45 28.88
CA SER A 116 39.97 -9.44 27.93
C SER A 116 39.86 -8.00 28.44
N GLY A 117 39.56 -7.83 29.75
CA GLY A 117 39.47 -6.53 30.41
C GLY A 117 38.13 -5.81 30.22
N GLY A 118 37.10 -6.51 29.73
CA GLY A 118 35.74 -6.00 29.61
C GLY A 118 34.92 -6.21 30.89
N THR A 119 34.08 -5.25 31.24
CA THR A 119 33.18 -5.36 32.39
C THR A 119 31.92 -6.14 32.00
N GLN A 120 31.79 -7.38 32.47
CA GLN A 120 30.55 -8.14 32.33
C GLN A 120 29.42 -7.45 33.10
N SER A 121 28.20 -7.48 32.57
CA SER A 121 27.02 -7.29 33.41
C SER A 121 26.81 -8.60 34.18
N ALA A 122 27.24 -8.63 35.44
CA ALA A 122 27.13 -9.81 36.27
C ALA A 122 25.72 -9.93 36.89
N GLY A 123 25.05 -11.06 36.65
CA GLY A 123 23.96 -11.52 37.50
C GLY A 123 24.48 -12.21 38.78
N ALA A 124 24.36 -11.52 39.93
CA ALA A 124 24.32 -11.92 41.38
C ALA A 124 25.46 -12.80 41.99
N PRO A 125 25.76 -12.79 43.34
CA PRO A 125 25.08 -12.22 44.54
C PRO A 125 25.99 -11.26 45.41
N PRO A 126 25.52 -10.70 46.56
CA PRO A 126 25.84 -9.34 46.99
C PRO A 126 27.00 -9.22 48.01
N ALA A 127 27.74 -8.10 47.92
CA ALA A 127 28.49 -7.55 49.05
C ALA A 127 28.47 -6.02 49.01
N ALA A 128 28.07 -5.46 50.14
CA ALA A 128 27.68 -4.09 50.41
C ALA A 128 28.74 -3.00 50.15
N ALA A 129 28.24 -1.86 49.67
CA ALA A 129 28.39 -0.57 50.33
C ALA A 129 27.10 0.21 50.02
N ALA A 130 26.09 0.08 50.88
CA ALA A 130 25.75 1.05 51.93
C ALA A 130 25.15 2.34 51.34
N ASP A 131 23.82 2.38 51.26
CA ASP A 131 23.06 3.42 51.95
C ASP A 131 21.61 2.95 52.21
N ASP A 132 21.29 3.00 53.51
CA ASP A 132 20.01 2.97 54.23
C ASP A 132 19.02 1.82 54.03
N ASP A 133 19.23 0.81 54.88
CA ASP A 133 18.30 -0.25 55.29
C ASP A 133 17.38 0.28 56.42
N ILE A 134 16.09 0.42 56.12
CA ILE A 134 15.02 0.28 57.12
C ILE A 134 13.96 -0.67 56.53
N GLY A 135 13.99 -1.93 56.95
CA GLY A 135 12.82 -2.81 57.07
C GLY A 135 12.28 -3.45 55.78
N ASP A 136 12.94 -4.49 55.28
CA ASP A 136 12.42 -5.38 54.21
C ASP A 136 12.19 -6.82 54.75
N GLU A 137 11.56 -6.90 55.93
CA GLU A 137 10.83 -8.10 56.37
C GLU A 137 9.37 -7.96 55.95
N ALA A 138 8.82 -9.00 55.33
CA ALA A 138 7.41 -9.06 54.98
C ALA A 138 6.58 -9.12 56.27
N ILE A 139 6.00 -8.00 56.67
CA ILE A 139 4.96 -7.96 57.69
C ILE A 139 3.74 -8.63 57.04
N PRO A 140 3.20 -9.73 57.60
CA PRO A 140 1.98 -10.35 57.07
C PRO A 140 0.84 -9.36 57.27
N GLY A 141 0.55 -8.61 56.22
CA GLY A 141 -0.53 -7.65 56.16
C GLY A 141 -1.83 -8.30 55.73
N ASP A 142 -2.95 -7.89 56.34
CA ASP A 142 -4.30 -8.26 55.92
C ASP A 142 -4.76 -7.45 54.68
N MET A 143 -3.84 -6.74 54.03
CA MET A 143 -4.07 -5.97 52.82
C MET A 143 -4.62 -6.84 51.68
N LEU A 144 -5.79 -6.46 51.18
CA LEU A 144 -6.40 -7.08 50.01
C LEU A 144 -6.25 -6.15 48.81
N CYS A 145 -5.64 -6.66 47.75
CA CYS A 145 -5.45 -5.92 46.51
C CYS A 145 -6.03 -6.66 45.31
N THR A 146 -6.52 -5.87 44.36
CA THR A 146 -6.89 -6.28 43.01
C THR A 146 -5.86 -5.71 42.02
N PRO A 147 -5.58 -6.38 40.90
CA PRO A 147 -6.29 -7.55 40.38
C PRO A 147 -5.65 -8.88 40.85
N GLU A 148 -6.47 -9.93 41.02
CA GLU A 148 -6.02 -11.27 41.42
C GLU A 148 -5.67 -12.18 40.21
N VAL A 149 -5.79 -11.63 39.00
CA VAL A 149 -5.50 -12.34 37.75
C VAL A 149 -4.01 -12.67 37.64
N ARG A 150 -3.69 -13.84 37.11
CA ARG A 150 -2.30 -14.31 36.96
C ARG A 150 -1.75 -14.00 35.58
N GLN A 151 -2.60 -13.68 34.62
CA GLN A 151 -2.24 -13.42 33.22
C GLN A 151 -2.91 -12.15 32.72
N VAL A 152 -2.15 -11.26 32.10
CA VAL A 152 -2.65 -10.03 31.50
C VAL A 152 -2.08 -9.85 30.11
N GLU A 153 -2.89 -9.31 29.21
CA GLU A 153 -2.45 -8.99 27.86
C GLU A 153 -1.37 -7.89 27.87
N THR A 154 -0.32 -8.04 27.06
CA THR A 154 0.69 -6.98 26.86
C THR A 154 0.06 -5.70 26.32
N ARG A 155 0.74 -4.57 26.48
CA ARG A 155 0.25 -3.24 26.06
C ARG A 155 -1.09 -2.92 26.73
N ARG A 156 -1.28 -3.26 28.00
CA ARG A 156 -2.46 -2.87 28.77
C ARG A 156 -2.02 -2.27 30.08
N ALA A 157 -2.57 -1.13 30.44
CA ALA A 157 -2.35 -0.56 31.77
C ALA A 157 -2.96 -1.51 32.82
N ILE A 158 -2.33 -1.62 33.99
CA ILE A 158 -2.78 -2.53 35.06
C ILE A 158 -3.25 -1.68 36.25
N PRO A 159 -4.58 -1.49 36.41
CA PRO A 159 -5.15 -0.86 37.59
C PRO A 159 -4.96 -1.73 38.82
N VAL A 160 -4.33 -1.18 39.86
CA VAL A 160 -4.13 -1.83 41.16
C VAL A 160 -4.93 -1.06 42.21
N SER A 161 -5.83 -1.76 42.90
CA SER A 161 -6.63 -1.20 44.01
C SER A 161 -6.42 -2.02 45.26
N CYS A 162 -6.05 -1.38 46.37
CA CYS A 162 -5.78 -2.04 47.64
C CYS A 162 -6.61 -1.43 48.78
N HIS A 163 -7.04 -2.27 49.72
CA HIS A 163 -7.72 -1.86 50.95
C HIS A 163 -6.84 -2.16 52.17
N THR A 164 -6.79 -1.24 53.12
CA THR A 164 -6.10 -1.37 54.41
C THR A 164 -6.92 -0.67 55.50
N GLU A 165 -6.94 -1.24 56.70
CA GLU A 165 -7.62 -0.65 57.86
C GLU A 165 -6.77 0.44 58.55
N GLU A 166 -5.50 0.58 58.16
CA GLU A 166 -4.56 1.53 58.76
C GLU A 166 -4.87 3.00 58.38
N ALA A 167 -4.92 3.87 59.39
CA ALA A 167 -5.27 5.28 59.24
C ALA A 167 -4.04 6.19 59.21
N GLY A 168 -4.10 7.29 58.44
CA GLY A 168 -3.01 8.29 58.39
C GLY A 168 -1.76 7.84 57.62
N VAL A 169 -1.89 6.80 56.80
CA VAL A 169 -0.79 6.15 56.07
C VAL A 169 -0.62 6.66 54.64
N LYS A 170 0.50 6.29 54.00
CA LYS A 170 0.77 6.41 52.56
C LYS A 170 0.91 5.02 51.97
N ALA A 171 0.44 4.80 50.74
CA ALA A 171 0.63 3.54 50.02
C ALA A 171 1.52 3.73 48.80
N GLU A 172 2.51 2.86 48.62
CA GLU A 172 3.39 2.81 47.44
C GLU A 172 3.27 1.47 46.73
N LEU A 173 2.97 1.50 45.42
CA LEU A 173 3.05 0.35 44.52
C LEU A 173 4.47 0.26 43.95
N LYS A 174 5.12 -0.88 44.11
CA LYS A 174 6.44 -1.17 43.55
C LYS A 174 6.33 -2.31 42.55
N PHE A 175 6.87 -2.13 41.34
CA PHE A 175 6.75 -3.11 40.27
C PHE A 175 8.03 -3.22 39.45
N LYS A 176 8.20 -4.36 38.77
CA LYS A 176 9.31 -4.66 37.88
C LYS A 176 8.74 -5.33 36.63
N ALA A 177 8.85 -4.64 35.50
CA ALA A 177 8.49 -5.17 34.19
C ALA A 177 9.45 -6.31 33.77
N PRO A 178 9.06 -7.18 32.83
CA PRO A 178 9.94 -8.22 32.31
C PRO A 178 11.26 -7.64 31.79
N GLY A 179 12.39 -8.06 32.38
CA GLY A 179 13.73 -7.55 32.03
C GLY A 179 14.00 -6.10 32.47
N GLY A 180 13.08 -5.44 33.17
CA GLY A 180 13.22 -4.06 33.66
C GLY A 180 13.80 -3.97 35.07
N GLU A 181 13.95 -2.75 35.58
CA GLU A 181 14.32 -2.43 36.96
C GLU A 181 13.09 -2.18 37.85
N TRP A 182 13.27 -2.25 39.17
CA TRP A 182 12.21 -1.92 40.13
C TRP A 182 11.85 -0.42 40.07
N LYS A 183 10.56 -0.13 39.89
CA LYS A 183 9.98 1.22 39.85
C LYS A 183 8.94 1.35 40.95
N LYS A 184 8.69 2.59 41.40
CA LYS A 184 7.70 2.89 42.45
C LYS A 184 6.70 3.96 42.01
N ILE A 185 5.44 3.79 42.41
CA ILE A 185 4.32 4.70 42.15
C ILE A 185 3.60 4.95 43.46
N ALA A 186 3.46 6.22 43.86
CA ALA A 186 2.63 6.59 44.99
C ALA A 186 1.15 6.36 44.64
N MET A 187 0.45 5.58 45.45
CA MET A 187 -0.98 5.31 45.26
C MET A 187 -1.82 6.48 45.78
N LYS A 188 -2.95 6.75 45.13
CA LYS A 188 -3.88 7.81 45.52
C LYS A 188 -5.07 7.21 46.27
N LYS A 189 -5.43 7.80 47.41
CA LYS A 189 -6.63 7.41 48.16
C LYS A 189 -7.90 7.83 47.39
N SER A 190 -8.79 6.88 47.14
CA SER A 190 -10.07 7.06 46.45
C SER A 190 -11.16 6.30 47.22
N GLY A 191 -11.94 7.03 48.01
CA GLY A 191 -12.84 6.40 49.00
C GLY A 191 -12.03 5.64 50.06
N ASP A 192 -12.38 4.37 50.26
CA ASP A 192 -11.72 3.45 51.21
C ASP A 192 -10.61 2.61 50.55
N GLU A 193 -10.25 2.90 49.30
CA GLU A 193 -9.22 2.17 48.56
C GLU A 193 -8.03 3.07 48.17
N TRP A 194 -6.85 2.47 48.10
CA TRP A 194 -5.65 3.05 47.51
C TRP A 194 -5.49 2.56 46.09
N ARG A 195 -5.40 3.49 45.13
CA ARG A 195 -5.39 3.19 43.69
C ARG A 195 -4.13 3.71 43.01
N ALA A 196 -3.52 2.86 42.20
CA ALA A 196 -2.46 3.21 41.26
C ALA A 196 -2.65 2.43 39.96
N GLU A 197 -1.98 2.85 38.91
CA GLU A 197 -1.99 2.17 37.62
C GLU A 197 -0.55 1.93 37.19
N ILE A 198 -0.22 0.68 36.86
CA ILE A 198 1.05 0.37 36.18
C ILE A 198 0.91 0.84 34.74
N PRO A 199 1.75 1.79 34.28
CA PRO A 199 1.61 2.38 32.96
C PRO A 199 1.79 1.35 31.86
N CYS A 200 1.11 1.58 30.75
CA CYS A 200 1.15 0.71 29.58
C CYS A 200 2.55 0.51 28.99
N ASP A 201 3.39 1.55 29.06
CA ASP A 201 4.77 1.49 28.55
C ASP A 201 5.61 0.41 29.27
N GLU A 202 5.19 0.02 30.47
CA GLU A 202 5.84 -1.00 31.29
C GLU A 202 5.30 -2.41 31.01
N THR A 203 4.25 -2.54 30.20
CA THR A 203 3.59 -3.82 29.91
C THR A 203 3.72 -4.26 28.45
N ASN A 204 4.60 -3.61 27.69
CA ASN A 204 4.81 -3.86 26.26
C ASN A 204 5.51 -5.20 25.96
N VAL A 205 6.31 -5.71 26.90
CA VAL A 205 7.13 -6.92 26.71
C VAL A 205 6.45 -8.13 27.36
N THR A 206 6.41 -9.26 26.65
CA THR A 206 5.94 -10.53 27.21
C THR A 206 6.91 -11.04 28.28
N GLY A 207 6.38 -11.57 29.39
CA GLY A 207 7.21 -12.14 30.46
C GLY A 207 6.58 -11.97 31.83
N THR A 208 7.35 -12.18 32.90
CA THR A 208 6.86 -12.04 34.27
C THR A 208 7.00 -10.60 34.76
N LEU A 209 5.87 -9.97 35.07
CA LEU A 209 5.79 -8.73 35.82
C LEU A 209 5.68 -9.06 37.31
N GLN A 210 6.55 -8.47 38.12
CA GLN A 210 6.57 -8.64 39.58
C GLN A 210 6.09 -7.34 40.22
N TRP A 211 5.24 -7.42 41.24
CA TRP A 211 4.78 -6.24 41.96
C TRP A 211 4.48 -6.53 43.43
N TYR A 212 4.50 -5.48 44.25
CA TYR A 212 4.10 -5.53 45.66
C TYR A 212 3.68 -4.13 46.10
N VAL A 213 2.92 -4.05 47.19
CA VAL A 213 2.47 -2.78 47.78
C VAL A 213 2.95 -2.69 49.21
N GLN A 214 3.46 -1.53 49.60
CA GLN A 214 3.81 -1.20 50.99
C GLN A 214 3.02 0.00 51.44
N VAL A 215 2.51 -0.07 52.67
CA VAL A 215 1.86 1.03 53.35
C VAL A 215 2.74 1.47 54.50
N THR A 216 3.04 2.77 54.54
CA THR A 216 3.90 3.37 55.55
C THR A 216 3.17 4.42 56.36
N ASP A 217 3.58 4.61 57.60
CA ASP A 217 3.06 5.65 58.47
C ASP A 217 3.78 7.01 58.28
N SER A 218 3.54 7.96 59.20
CA SER A 218 4.13 9.29 59.14
C SER A 218 5.63 9.37 59.35
N ILE A 219 6.26 8.30 59.86
CA ILE A 219 7.71 8.18 60.08
C ILE A 219 8.37 7.20 59.09
N ASP A 220 7.65 6.88 58.00
CA ASP A 220 8.06 5.99 56.92
C ASP A 220 8.35 4.54 57.36
N GLU A 221 7.75 4.09 58.48
CA GLU A 221 7.75 2.69 58.90
C GLU A 221 6.66 1.91 58.15
N VAL A 222 6.98 0.70 57.66
CA VAL A 222 6.00 -0.15 56.98
C VAL A 222 5.04 -0.72 58.02
N VAL A 223 3.74 -0.45 57.87
CA VAL A 223 2.68 -0.89 58.78
C VAL A 223 1.77 -1.95 58.18
N ASP A 224 1.71 -2.05 56.85
CA ASP A 224 0.92 -3.06 56.13
C ASP A 224 1.52 -3.30 54.73
N SER A 225 1.37 -4.50 54.15
CA SER A 225 1.93 -4.82 52.83
C SER A 225 1.25 -5.97 52.12
N LEU A 226 1.24 -5.92 50.78
CA LEU A 226 0.93 -7.06 49.91
C LEU A 226 2.20 -7.48 49.17
N GLY A 227 2.81 -8.58 49.63
CA GLY A 227 4.09 -9.07 49.10
C GLY A 227 5.29 -8.21 49.54
N SER A 228 6.47 -8.57 49.07
CA SER A 228 7.72 -7.84 49.35
C SER A 228 8.66 -7.91 48.16
N ARG A 229 9.78 -7.18 48.21
CA ARG A 229 10.81 -7.28 47.17
C ARG A 229 11.39 -8.70 47.02
N LYS A 230 11.44 -9.48 48.12
CA LYS A 230 11.92 -10.87 48.15
C LYS A 230 10.84 -11.89 47.75
N GLN A 231 9.58 -11.56 47.98
CA GLN A 231 8.42 -12.39 47.64
C GLN A 231 7.34 -11.52 47.00
N PRO A 232 7.53 -11.11 45.73
CA PRO A 232 6.57 -10.27 45.04
C PRO A 232 5.38 -11.10 44.54
N VAL A 233 4.27 -10.42 44.27
CA VAL A 233 3.18 -10.97 43.48
C VAL A 233 3.62 -11.05 42.03
N GLU A 234 3.43 -12.21 41.40
CA GLU A 234 3.82 -12.45 40.01
C GLU A 234 2.61 -12.49 39.08
N MET A 235 2.75 -11.84 37.93
CA MET A 235 1.76 -11.80 36.86
C MET A 235 2.45 -11.98 35.52
N ARG A 236 1.87 -12.80 34.64
CA ARG A 236 2.44 -13.07 33.32
C ARG A 236 1.82 -12.17 32.27
N LEU A 237 2.66 -11.35 31.64
CA LEU A 237 2.33 -10.56 30.46
C LEU A 237 2.46 -11.42 29.20
N MET A 238 1.40 -11.51 28.42
CA MET A 238 1.36 -12.32 27.20
C MET A 238 0.49 -11.69 26.12
N GLU A 239 0.62 -12.14 24.87
CA GLU A 239 -0.12 -11.49 23.77
C GLU A 239 -1.64 -11.69 23.87
N ASN A 240 -2.06 -12.89 24.29
CA ASN A 240 -3.45 -13.30 24.45
C ASN A 240 -3.60 -14.12 25.75
N THR A 241 -4.68 -13.89 26.49
CA THR A 241 -5.06 -14.67 27.68
C THR A 241 -6.57 -14.87 27.71
N SER A 242 -7.03 -15.96 28.33
CA SER A 242 -8.44 -16.19 28.62
C SER A 242 -8.92 -15.55 29.93
N GLU A 243 -8.00 -14.99 30.74
CA GLU A 243 -8.35 -14.26 31.95
C GLU A 243 -8.95 -12.88 31.61
N PRO A 244 -9.95 -12.41 32.37
CA PRO A 244 -10.56 -11.11 32.13
C PRO A 244 -9.54 -9.98 32.36
N PRO A 245 -9.54 -8.92 31.54
CA PRO A 245 -8.60 -7.82 31.70
C PRO A 245 -8.84 -7.09 33.03
N PRO A 246 -7.76 -6.65 33.71
CA PRO A 246 -7.86 -6.00 35.01
C PRO A 246 -8.54 -4.63 34.90
N ALA A 247 -9.35 -4.29 35.89
CA ALA A 247 -10.07 -3.02 35.99
C ALA A 247 -10.13 -2.58 37.46
N PHE A 248 -10.32 -1.28 37.70
CA PHE A 248 -10.72 -0.84 39.04
C PHE A 248 -12.11 -1.40 39.39
N PRO A 249 -12.39 -1.67 40.68
CA PRO A 249 -13.71 -2.12 41.11
C PRO A 249 -14.84 -1.21 40.60
N GLY A 250 -15.79 -1.79 39.87
CA GLY A 250 -16.94 -1.08 39.29
C GLY A 250 -16.65 -0.27 38.03
N GLN A 251 -15.46 -0.36 37.43
CA GLN A 251 -15.10 0.33 36.19
C GLN A 251 -14.88 -0.65 35.03
N SER A 252 -14.96 -0.14 33.80
CA SER A 252 -14.54 -0.91 32.62
C SER A 252 -13.01 -1.01 32.57
N PRO A 253 -12.45 -2.13 32.08
CA PRO A 253 -11.01 -2.33 31.97
C PRO A 253 -10.38 -1.31 31.01
N PRO A 254 -9.20 -0.73 31.31
CA PRO A 254 -8.50 0.15 30.38
C PRO A 254 -8.23 -0.57 29.06
N PRO A 255 -8.41 0.08 27.88
CA PRO A 255 -8.09 -0.53 26.60
C PRO A 255 -6.59 -0.85 26.47
N ARG A 256 -6.22 -1.72 25.52
CA ARG A 256 -4.81 -1.89 25.17
C ARG A 256 -4.28 -0.60 24.55
N CYS A 257 -3.08 -0.21 24.91
CA CYS A 257 -2.42 0.97 24.38
C CYS A 257 -1.80 0.67 23.02
N THR A 258 -1.79 1.70 22.20
CA THR A 258 -1.06 1.75 20.94
C THR A 258 0.43 1.71 21.22
N SER A 259 1.19 0.91 20.48
CA SER A 259 2.65 0.80 20.59
C SER A 259 3.29 2.18 20.43
N SER A 260 4.10 2.60 21.40
CA SER A 260 4.97 3.79 21.31
C SER A 260 6.13 3.61 20.30
N SER A 261 6.12 2.52 19.52
CA SER A 261 7.04 2.24 18.40
C SER A 261 6.48 2.55 17.02
N ASP A 262 5.24 3.02 16.90
CA ASP A 262 4.67 3.32 15.58
C ASP A 262 4.81 4.82 15.25
N CYS A 263 5.95 5.10 14.61
CA CYS A 263 6.29 6.30 13.85
C CYS A 263 6.96 7.49 14.58
N PRO A 264 8.30 7.61 14.49
CA PRO A 264 9.04 8.77 14.95
C PRO A 264 8.58 10.06 14.26
N PRO A 265 8.54 11.21 14.98
CA PRO A 265 7.99 12.47 14.47
C PRO A 265 8.70 13.08 13.25
N ASP A 266 9.84 12.54 12.83
CA ASP A 266 10.63 12.99 11.68
C ASP A 266 10.57 12.03 10.47
N PHE A 267 9.68 11.02 10.47
CA PHE A 267 9.52 10.11 9.32
C PHE A 267 8.45 10.63 8.34
N PRO A 268 8.80 10.88 7.06
CA PRO A 268 7.83 11.38 6.08
C PRO A 268 6.75 10.33 5.82
N GLY A 269 5.49 10.64 6.18
CA GLY A 269 4.34 9.74 6.03
C GLY A 269 3.44 9.64 7.26
N CYS A 270 3.91 10.08 8.44
CA CYS A 270 3.09 10.15 9.66
C CYS A 270 2.53 11.53 9.92
N GLY A 271 1.79 12.02 8.92
CA GLY A 271 0.89 13.15 9.05
C GLY A 271 -0.53 12.68 8.76
N GLU A 272 -1.41 12.82 9.75
CA GLU A 272 -2.89 12.77 9.63
C GLU A 272 -3.45 11.77 8.61
N THR A 273 -3.02 10.51 8.70
CA THR A 273 -3.52 9.42 7.86
C THR A 273 -4.60 8.65 8.62
N SER A 274 -5.81 8.62 8.07
CA SER A 274 -6.99 8.02 8.71
C SER A 274 -6.95 6.49 8.69
N CYS A 275 -6.27 5.87 9.66
CA CYS A 275 -6.41 4.43 9.87
C CYS A 275 -7.70 4.09 10.62
N GLY A 276 -8.16 2.85 10.45
CA GLY A 276 -9.43 2.38 10.99
C GLY A 276 -9.28 1.75 12.37
N ASP A 277 -10.38 1.19 12.87
CA ASP A 277 -10.49 0.62 14.22
C ASP A 277 -10.44 -0.91 14.26
N LYS A 278 -10.41 -1.59 13.10
CA LYS A 278 -10.43 -3.06 13.03
C LYS A 278 -9.08 -3.68 13.36
N ASP A 279 -9.10 -4.58 14.34
CA ASP A 279 -7.95 -5.36 14.79
C ASP A 279 -7.59 -6.49 13.82
N TRP A 280 -6.41 -7.06 14.01
CA TRP A 280 -5.90 -8.20 13.27
C TRP A 280 -6.91 -9.37 13.26
N GLY A 281 -7.11 -10.00 12.10
CA GLY A 281 -8.07 -11.08 11.87
C GLY A 281 -9.54 -10.64 11.69
N VAL A 282 -9.86 -9.35 11.87
CA VAL A 282 -11.20 -8.82 11.64
C VAL A 282 -11.44 -8.62 10.15
N SER A 283 -12.65 -8.94 9.68
CA SER A 283 -13.01 -8.78 8.28
C SER A 283 -12.97 -7.31 7.83
N CYS A 284 -12.29 -7.03 6.73
CA CYS A 284 -12.11 -5.70 6.16
C CYS A 284 -12.41 -5.70 4.66
N ASN A 285 -12.82 -4.55 4.13
CA ASN A 285 -12.90 -4.36 2.67
C ASN A 285 -11.69 -3.59 2.10
N ASN A 286 -11.02 -2.80 2.94
CA ASN A 286 -9.85 -2.02 2.58
C ASN A 286 -8.98 -1.77 3.82
N SER A 287 -7.70 -1.43 3.60
CA SER A 287 -6.72 -1.26 4.66
C SER A 287 -6.98 -0.04 5.56
N SER A 288 -7.80 0.93 5.12
CA SER A 288 -8.21 2.06 5.96
C SER A 288 -9.24 1.68 7.03
N GLU A 289 -9.84 0.49 6.94
CA GLU A 289 -10.66 -0.05 8.03
C GLU A 289 -9.80 -0.70 9.13
N CYS A 290 -8.57 -1.07 8.80
CA CYS A 290 -7.64 -1.74 9.71
C CYS A 290 -6.87 -0.72 10.55
N LYS A 291 -6.52 -1.14 11.77
CA LYS A 291 -5.65 -0.33 12.62
C LYS A 291 -4.31 -0.04 11.94
N CYS A 292 -3.75 1.12 12.28
CA CYS A 292 -2.41 1.52 11.86
C CYS A 292 -1.41 0.36 12.03
N GLY A 293 -0.66 0.05 10.97
CA GLY A 293 0.28 -1.09 10.93
C GLY A 293 -0.31 -2.41 10.41
N LEU A 294 -1.59 -2.45 10.04
CA LEU A 294 -2.25 -3.60 9.43
C LEU A 294 -2.72 -3.29 8.00
N LEU A 295 -2.73 -4.31 7.14
CA LEU A 295 -3.25 -4.26 5.77
C LEU A 295 -4.44 -5.19 5.63
N CYS A 296 -5.38 -4.83 4.77
CA CYS A 296 -6.47 -5.73 4.42
C CYS A 296 -5.98 -6.76 3.39
N VAL A 297 -5.75 -7.99 3.84
CA VAL A 297 -5.27 -9.12 3.05
C VAL A 297 -6.36 -10.19 3.04
N ASP A 298 -6.79 -10.61 1.85
CA ASP A 298 -7.84 -11.62 1.65
C ASP A 298 -9.13 -11.39 2.46
N GLY A 299 -9.46 -10.11 2.70
CA GLY A 299 -10.66 -9.69 3.42
C GLY A 299 -10.53 -9.71 4.94
N ALA A 300 -9.33 -9.86 5.49
CA ALA A 300 -9.04 -9.74 6.92
C ALA A 300 -7.85 -8.78 7.17
N CYS A 301 -7.86 -8.08 8.31
CA CYS A 301 -6.74 -7.24 8.68
C CYS A 301 -5.55 -8.10 9.11
N GLU A 302 -4.43 -8.02 8.41
CA GLU A 302 -3.24 -8.82 8.66
C GLU A 302 -1.98 -7.96 8.75
N THR A 303 -0.91 -8.57 9.27
CA THR A 303 0.41 -7.93 9.35
C THR A 303 0.95 -7.76 7.94
N ALA A 304 1.55 -6.60 7.68
CA ALA A 304 2.13 -6.29 6.37
C ALA A 304 3.13 -7.37 5.91
N PRO A 305 2.94 -8.00 4.74
CA PRO A 305 3.92 -8.93 4.20
C PRO A 305 5.19 -8.19 3.78
N SER A 306 6.31 -8.91 3.78
CA SER A 306 7.56 -8.43 3.22
C SER A 306 7.47 -8.34 1.68
N CYS A 307 8.15 -7.37 1.10
CA CYS A 307 8.17 -7.12 -0.34
C CYS A 307 9.56 -6.67 -0.80
N GLU A 308 9.88 -6.85 -2.08
CA GLU A 308 11.06 -6.27 -2.72
C GLU A 308 10.64 -5.15 -3.70
N MET A 309 9.45 -5.25 -4.26
CA MET A 309 8.85 -4.28 -5.17
C MET A 309 7.35 -4.08 -4.88
N ASP A 310 6.78 -2.98 -5.36
CA ASP A 310 5.37 -2.62 -5.09
C ASP A 310 4.38 -3.71 -5.53
N ASP A 311 4.70 -4.48 -6.58
CA ASP A 311 3.84 -5.56 -7.09
C ASP A 311 3.78 -6.80 -6.17
N ASP A 312 4.73 -6.93 -5.23
CA ASP A 312 4.71 -7.98 -4.21
C ASP A 312 3.64 -7.71 -3.16
N CYS A 313 3.13 -6.48 -3.10
CA CYS A 313 2.18 -6.07 -2.10
C CYS A 313 0.75 -6.40 -2.49
N PRO A 314 0.02 -7.17 -1.65
CA PRO A 314 -1.40 -7.39 -1.83
C PRO A 314 -2.21 -6.09 -1.86
N SER A 315 -1.79 -5.09 -1.12
CA SER A 315 -2.31 -3.73 -1.16
C SER A 315 -1.20 -2.78 -0.70
N GLY A 316 -1.24 -1.56 -1.21
CA GLY A 316 -0.23 -0.54 -0.94
C GLY A 316 1.07 -0.68 -1.73
N SER A 317 2.13 -0.06 -1.21
CA SER A 317 3.43 0.05 -1.86
C SER A 317 4.53 -0.56 -0.98
N CYS A 318 5.60 -1.00 -1.60
CA CYS A 318 6.72 -1.57 -0.88
C CYS A 318 7.58 -0.46 -0.31
N VAL A 319 7.50 -0.27 1.00
CA VAL A 319 8.27 0.75 1.71
C VAL A 319 9.20 0.04 2.69
N ASP A 320 10.51 0.19 2.45
CA ASP A 320 11.55 -0.39 3.30
C ASP A 320 11.43 -1.91 3.51
N GLY A 321 11.02 -2.64 2.46
CA GLY A 321 10.95 -4.11 2.48
C GLY A 321 9.68 -4.68 3.11
N THR A 322 8.70 -3.83 3.43
CA THR A 322 7.39 -4.22 3.96
C THR A 322 6.29 -3.47 3.22
N CYS A 323 5.17 -4.15 2.99
CA CYS A 323 4.03 -3.51 2.34
C CYS A 323 3.41 -2.47 3.27
N ALA A 324 3.37 -1.22 2.84
CA ALA A 324 2.83 -0.13 3.63
C ALA A 324 1.61 0.47 2.95
N ALA A 325 0.65 0.87 3.79
CA ALA A 325 -0.46 1.70 3.36
C ALA A 325 0.05 3.11 3.02
N GLY A 326 0.36 3.41 1.77
CA GLY A 326 0.76 4.74 1.29
C GLY A 326 -0.37 5.77 1.37
N PRO A 327 -0.08 7.07 1.19
CA PRO A 327 -1.09 8.14 1.18
C PRO A 327 -2.09 8.03 0.02
N GLU A 328 -1.88 7.10 -0.93
CA GLU A 328 -2.85 6.72 -1.96
C GLU A 328 -3.74 5.52 -1.55
N ASP A 329 -3.45 4.87 -0.42
CA ASP A 329 -4.23 3.75 0.12
C ASP A 329 -5.50 4.16 0.87
N PHE A 330 -5.79 5.46 0.91
CA PHE A 330 -7.15 5.97 1.16
C PHE A 330 -8.10 5.71 -0.04
N SER A 331 -7.57 5.17 -1.14
CA SER A 331 -8.33 4.60 -2.23
C SER A 331 -7.48 3.52 -2.94
N SER A 332 -7.31 2.34 -2.35
CA SER A 332 -6.63 1.23 -3.04
C SER A 332 -7.29 -0.11 -2.78
N SER A 333 -8.45 -0.31 -3.41
CA SER A 333 -8.60 -1.61 -4.04
C SER A 333 -7.42 -1.78 -5.00
N ARG A 334 -6.71 -2.92 -4.98
CA ARG A 334 -5.79 -3.31 -6.08
C ARG A 334 -6.37 -2.82 -7.40
N PRO A 335 -5.61 -2.13 -8.28
CA PRO A 335 -6.12 -1.73 -9.57
C PRO A 335 -6.70 -2.97 -10.25
N SER A 336 -7.99 -2.94 -10.52
CA SER A 336 -8.70 -4.10 -11.02
C SER A 336 -8.02 -4.56 -12.30
N ARG A 337 -7.65 -5.84 -12.39
CA ARG A 337 -7.12 -6.38 -13.65
C ARG A 337 -8.22 -6.56 -14.69
N HIS A 338 -9.47 -6.54 -14.25
CA HIS A 338 -10.64 -6.73 -15.09
C HIS A 338 -11.41 -5.43 -15.17
N TRP A 339 -11.54 -4.90 -16.38
CA TRP A 339 -12.28 -3.68 -16.65
C TRP A 339 -13.45 -3.97 -17.56
N ILE A 340 -14.62 -3.48 -17.19
CA ILE A 340 -15.79 -3.42 -18.05
C ILE A 340 -16.06 -1.98 -18.44
N GLY A 341 -16.75 -1.72 -19.56
CA GLY A 341 -17.05 -0.34 -19.93
C GLY A 341 -18.16 -0.21 -20.93
N VAL A 342 -18.75 0.98 -20.96
CA VAL A 342 -19.80 1.39 -21.90
C VAL A 342 -19.28 2.57 -22.70
N HIS A 343 -19.35 2.48 -24.03
CA HIS A 343 -18.77 3.46 -24.95
C HIS A 343 -19.79 3.90 -25.99
N GLY A 344 -19.72 5.18 -26.37
CA GLY A 344 -20.29 5.72 -27.59
C GLY A 344 -19.19 5.95 -28.62
N ALA A 345 -19.42 5.54 -29.86
CA ALA A 345 -18.50 5.79 -30.97
C ALA A 345 -19.20 6.43 -32.17
N LEU A 346 -18.43 7.15 -32.97
CA LEU A 346 -18.86 7.71 -34.25
C LEU A 346 -17.89 7.24 -35.31
N ASP A 347 -18.40 6.65 -36.38
CA ASP A 347 -17.60 6.26 -37.54
C ASP A 347 -17.55 7.40 -38.56
N VAL A 348 -16.38 7.58 -39.14
CA VAL A 348 -16.15 8.49 -40.27
C VAL A 348 -15.48 7.68 -41.36
N LEU A 349 -16.20 7.41 -42.46
CA LEU A 349 -15.69 6.62 -43.57
C LEU A 349 -15.04 7.53 -44.61
N GLN A 350 -13.90 7.09 -45.14
CA GLN A 350 -13.33 7.67 -46.35
C GLN A 350 -14.15 7.19 -47.57
N ILE A 351 -14.93 8.11 -48.11
CA ILE A 351 -15.72 7.92 -49.32
C ILE A 351 -14.80 7.93 -50.54
N GLY A 352 -15.05 7.02 -51.48
CA GLY A 352 -14.40 6.96 -52.78
C GLY A 352 -14.93 7.99 -53.76
N ASN A 353 -14.29 8.11 -54.94
CA ASN A 353 -14.77 8.97 -56.00
C ASN A 353 -15.70 8.19 -56.94
N PHE A 354 -16.99 8.57 -56.98
CA PHE A 354 -17.98 7.93 -57.85
C PHE A 354 -18.64 8.98 -58.74
N SER A 355 -18.44 8.82 -60.05
CA SER A 355 -19.04 9.71 -61.06
C SER A 355 -20.55 9.51 -61.20
N ARG A 356 -21.04 8.29 -60.95
CA ARG A 356 -22.46 7.90 -61.03
C ARG A 356 -22.77 6.84 -59.95
N PRO A 357 -22.85 7.24 -58.67
CA PRO A 357 -22.93 6.35 -57.52
C PRO A 357 -24.25 5.56 -57.41
N CYS A 358 -25.28 5.92 -58.18
CA CYS A 358 -26.57 5.23 -58.19
C CYS A 358 -26.81 4.47 -59.50
N ASP A 359 -25.78 4.29 -60.35
CA ASP A 359 -25.90 3.42 -61.52
C ASP A 359 -25.82 1.94 -61.08
N PRO A 360 -26.57 1.02 -61.72
CA PRO A 360 -26.56 -0.42 -61.38
C PRO A 360 -25.15 -1.04 -61.42
N ASP A 361 -24.28 -0.51 -62.29
CA ASP A 361 -22.89 -0.98 -62.45
C ASP A 361 -22.02 -0.78 -61.20
N VAL A 362 -22.42 0.11 -60.28
CA VAL A 362 -21.72 0.39 -59.01
C VAL A 362 -22.58 0.13 -57.76
N GLU A 363 -23.77 -0.47 -57.93
CA GLU A 363 -24.73 -0.75 -56.83
C GLU A 363 -24.15 -1.66 -55.73
N ASN A 364 -23.17 -2.50 -56.11
CA ASN A 364 -22.43 -3.35 -55.17
C ASN A 364 -21.50 -2.54 -54.23
N GLN A 365 -21.11 -1.32 -54.62
CA GLN A 365 -20.21 -0.45 -53.85
C GLN A 365 -20.95 0.71 -53.17
N VAL A 366 -22.06 1.16 -53.76
CA VAL A 366 -22.89 2.24 -53.21
C VAL A 366 -24.36 1.89 -53.36
N SER A 367 -25.11 1.92 -52.26
CA SER A 367 -26.56 1.80 -52.30
C SER A 367 -27.23 3.16 -52.15
N CYS A 368 -28.14 3.46 -53.06
CA CYS A 368 -28.90 4.69 -53.05
C CYS A 368 -30.34 4.44 -52.63
N PHE A 369 -30.90 5.36 -51.85
CA PHE A 369 -32.27 5.32 -51.37
C PHE A 369 -32.95 6.68 -51.55
N ALA A 370 -34.19 6.66 -52.02
CA ALA A 370 -35.08 7.81 -52.07
C ALA A 370 -36.37 7.45 -51.32
N PHE A 371 -36.82 8.32 -50.41
CA PHE A 371 -37.99 8.05 -49.54
C PHE A 371 -37.93 6.72 -48.75
N GLY A 372 -36.73 6.20 -48.50
CA GLY A 372 -36.53 4.92 -47.78
C GLY A 372 -36.52 3.68 -48.69
N GLU A 373 -36.83 3.83 -49.98
CA GLU A 373 -36.82 2.75 -50.96
C GLU A 373 -35.55 2.77 -51.83
N PRO A 374 -35.09 1.62 -52.33
CA PRO A 374 -33.95 1.54 -53.24
C PRO A 374 -34.14 2.44 -54.48
N TYR A 375 -33.09 3.18 -54.82
CA TYR A 375 -33.07 4.11 -55.95
C TYR A 375 -31.89 3.81 -56.87
N PRO A 376 -32.08 3.82 -58.21
CA PRO A 376 -33.36 3.90 -58.91
C PRO A 376 -34.19 2.62 -58.74
N SER A 377 -35.51 2.73 -58.57
CA SER A 377 -36.39 1.57 -58.42
C SER A 377 -36.62 0.88 -59.77
N LEU A 378 -36.15 -0.37 -59.93
CA LEU A 378 -36.29 -1.14 -61.18
C LEU A 378 -37.58 -2.00 -61.24
N ILE A 379 -38.69 -1.57 -60.64
CA ILE A 379 -39.92 -2.39 -60.61
C ILE A 379 -40.90 -1.98 -61.74
N GLY A 380 -40.74 -2.63 -62.91
CA GLY A 380 -41.84 -3.27 -63.63
C GLY A 380 -42.92 -2.47 -64.40
N THR A 381 -42.83 -1.16 -64.64
CA THR A 381 -43.79 -0.47 -65.53
C THR A 381 -43.15 0.71 -66.26
N ASP A 382 -43.79 1.19 -67.34
CA ASP A 382 -43.36 2.22 -68.30
C ASP A 382 -43.02 3.63 -67.73
N ASN A 383 -42.76 3.75 -66.43
CA ASN A 383 -42.38 4.98 -65.73
C ASN A 383 -41.06 4.77 -64.97
N VAL A 384 -39.98 4.54 -65.72
CA VAL A 384 -38.64 4.68 -65.17
C VAL A 384 -38.51 6.11 -64.68
N LEU A 385 -38.22 6.33 -63.39
CA LEU A 385 -37.62 7.59 -62.97
C LEU A 385 -36.32 7.69 -63.79
N GLU A 386 -36.34 8.48 -64.87
CA GLU A 386 -35.18 8.58 -65.74
C GLU A 386 -34.01 9.08 -64.90
N ARG A 387 -32.82 8.57 -65.24
CA ARG A 387 -31.56 8.98 -64.61
C ARG A 387 -31.58 10.50 -64.43
N PRO A 388 -31.25 11.01 -63.23
CA PRO A 388 -31.35 12.43 -62.97
C PRO A 388 -30.53 13.19 -64.02
N THR A 389 -31.08 14.28 -64.54
CA THR A 389 -30.47 15.10 -65.61
C THR A 389 -29.06 15.54 -65.23
N VAL A 390 -28.79 15.62 -63.92
CA VAL A 390 -27.46 15.72 -63.33
C VAL A 390 -27.25 14.55 -62.36
N ALA A 391 -26.40 13.60 -62.72
CA ALA A 391 -26.03 12.52 -61.82
C ALA A 391 -25.35 13.09 -60.57
N PRO A 392 -25.80 12.72 -59.35
CA PRO A 392 -25.08 13.08 -58.15
C PRO A 392 -23.66 12.51 -58.25
N ARG A 393 -22.65 13.28 -57.87
CA ARG A 393 -21.27 12.80 -57.76
C ARG A 393 -20.90 12.65 -56.29
N LEU A 394 -20.24 11.55 -55.96
CA LEU A 394 -19.52 11.40 -54.70
C LEU A 394 -18.07 11.78 -54.97
N VAL A 395 -17.61 12.84 -54.32
CA VAL A 395 -16.21 13.24 -54.34
C VAL A 395 -15.53 12.56 -53.17
N SER A 396 -14.30 12.10 -53.38
CA SER A 396 -13.50 11.49 -52.32
C SER A 396 -13.38 12.43 -51.13
N GLY A 397 -13.57 11.90 -49.92
CA GLY A 397 -13.50 12.68 -48.70
C GLY A 397 -13.99 11.89 -47.49
N PHE A 398 -13.98 12.52 -46.32
CA PHE A 398 -14.50 11.90 -45.10
C PHE A 398 -15.97 12.27 -44.91
N ALA A 399 -16.82 11.26 -44.68
CA ALA A 399 -18.22 11.46 -44.37
C ALA A 399 -18.60 10.73 -43.08
N PRO A 400 -19.53 11.27 -42.28
CA PRO A 400 -20.07 10.55 -41.14
C PRO A 400 -20.75 9.25 -41.61
N ALA A 401 -20.59 8.22 -40.81
CA ALA A 401 -21.14 6.89 -41.05
C ALA A 401 -22.02 6.51 -39.85
N GLN A 402 -21.76 5.39 -39.17
CA GLN A 402 -22.57 4.91 -38.06
C GLN A 402 -22.24 5.57 -36.72
N ILE A 403 -23.24 5.62 -35.85
CA ILE A 403 -23.05 5.81 -34.41
C ILE A 403 -23.12 4.44 -33.74
N ARG A 404 -22.25 4.15 -32.76
CA ARG A 404 -22.21 2.85 -32.09
C ARG A 404 -22.38 3.00 -30.58
N ALA A 405 -23.14 2.08 -30.00
CA ALA A 405 -23.13 1.81 -28.56
C ALA A 405 -22.38 0.50 -28.31
N LEU A 406 -21.34 0.53 -27.49
CA LEU A 406 -20.42 -0.58 -27.30
C LEU A 406 -20.27 -0.92 -25.81
N LEU A 407 -20.19 -2.21 -25.52
CA LEU A 407 -19.69 -2.75 -24.28
C LEU A 407 -18.26 -3.25 -24.49
N SER A 408 -17.41 -3.06 -23.50
CA SER A 408 -16.04 -3.56 -23.53
C SER A 408 -15.74 -4.40 -22.31
N TYR A 409 -14.88 -5.39 -22.48
CA TYR A 409 -14.15 -6.05 -21.41
C TYR A 409 -12.66 -6.03 -21.73
N GLU A 410 -11.83 -5.67 -20.76
CA GLU A 410 -10.37 -5.69 -20.86
C GLU A 410 -9.77 -6.39 -19.66
N PHE A 411 -8.79 -7.25 -19.93
CA PHE A 411 -7.98 -7.93 -18.95
C PHE A 411 -6.54 -7.42 -19.03
N MET A 412 -6.08 -6.77 -17.95
CA MET A 412 -4.72 -6.31 -17.75
C MET A 412 -3.89 -7.48 -17.21
N PHE A 413 -3.10 -8.10 -18.10
CA PHE A 413 -2.26 -9.24 -17.74
C PHE A 413 -0.83 -8.83 -17.38
N HIS A 414 -0.47 -7.56 -17.63
CA HIS A 414 0.75 -6.88 -17.20
C HIS A 414 0.44 -5.40 -16.99
N ASP A 415 1.27 -4.69 -16.24
CA ASP A 415 1.12 -3.26 -15.94
C ASP A 415 1.14 -2.35 -17.17
N ASN A 416 1.66 -2.84 -18.31
CA ASN A 416 1.68 -2.09 -19.56
C ASN A 416 0.85 -2.74 -20.65
N MET A 417 0.20 -3.89 -20.42
CA MET A 417 -0.44 -4.66 -21.48
C MET A 417 -1.82 -5.15 -21.10
N SER A 418 -2.75 -5.05 -22.04
CA SER A 418 -4.08 -5.64 -21.90
C SER A 418 -4.55 -6.34 -23.17
N VAL A 419 -5.39 -7.35 -22.96
CA VAL A 419 -6.20 -7.96 -24.02
C VAL A 419 -7.66 -7.70 -23.73
N GLY A 420 -8.45 -7.44 -24.76
CA GLY A 420 -9.85 -7.10 -24.55
C GLY A 420 -10.72 -7.40 -25.75
N VAL A 421 -12.02 -7.35 -25.48
CA VAL A 421 -13.07 -7.49 -26.47
C VAL A 421 -14.02 -6.31 -26.39
N ARG A 422 -14.61 -5.94 -27.53
CA ARG A 422 -15.76 -5.03 -27.59
C ARG A 422 -16.88 -5.70 -28.37
N ALA A 423 -18.10 -5.49 -27.90
CA ALA A 423 -19.31 -5.93 -28.57
C ALA A 423 -20.32 -4.78 -28.56
N GLY A 424 -21.12 -4.63 -29.60
CA GLY A 424 -22.12 -3.58 -29.59
C GLY A 424 -22.99 -3.51 -30.85
N PHE A 425 -23.77 -2.43 -30.91
CA PHE A 425 -24.72 -2.19 -31.98
C PHE A 425 -24.45 -0.86 -32.67
N ALA A 426 -24.64 -0.86 -33.99
CA ALA A 426 -24.46 0.30 -34.85
C ALA A 426 -25.80 0.82 -35.37
N PHE A 427 -25.94 2.14 -35.44
CA PHE A 427 -27.14 2.85 -35.86
C PHE A 427 -26.85 3.69 -37.11
N GLN A 428 -27.91 4.10 -37.81
CA GLN A 428 -27.85 4.93 -39.03
C GLN A 428 -27.23 4.27 -40.27
N GLY A 429 -27.19 2.93 -40.34
CA GLY A 429 -26.84 2.22 -41.58
C GLY A 429 -27.93 2.27 -42.65
N ALA A 430 -27.65 1.65 -43.81
CA ALA A 430 -28.61 1.57 -44.91
C ALA A 430 -29.91 0.84 -44.50
N PRO A 431 -31.07 1.21 -45.06
CA PRO A 431 -32.35 0.54 -44.78
C PRO A 431 -32.39 -0.96 -45.13
N LYS A 432 -31.56 -1.40 -46.07
CA LYS A 432 -31.40 -2.80 -46.49
C LYS A 432 -29.91 -3.16 -46.49
N ASP A 433 -29.61 -4.44 -46.27
CA ASP A 433 -28.26 -5.01 -46.33
C ASP A 433 -27.24 -4.32 -45.41
N PHE A 434 -27.65 -3.99 -44.19
CA PHE A 434 -26.78 -3.46 -43.13
C PHE A 434 -26.72 -4.44 -41.97
N LEU A 435 -25.51 -4.79 -41.52
CA LEU A 435 -25.29 -5.62 -40.34
C LEU A 435 -25.02 -4.71 -39.12
N PRO A 436 -25.99 -4.52 -38.21
CA PRO A 436 -25.86 -3.56 -37.11
C PRO A 436 -25.06 -4.09 -35.92
N VAL A 437 -24.12 -5.01 -36.13
CA VAL A 437 -23.34 -5.66 -35.07
C VAL A 437 -21.88 -5.21 -35.13
N HIS A 438 -21.29 -5.02 -33.96
CA HIS A 438 -19.87 -4.79 -33.79
C HIS A 438 -19.29 -5.85 -32.86
N ALA A 439 -18.21 -6.50 -33.27
CA ALA A 439 -17.40 -7.39 -32.46
C ALA A 439 -15.92 -7.10 -32.76
N GLU A 440 -15.12 -6.85 -31.72
CA GLU A 440 -13.70 -6.49 -31.84
C GLU A 440 -12.91 -7.27 -30.79
N ALA A 441 -11.78 -7.84 -31.17
CA ALA A 441 -10.74 -8.26 -30.25
C ALA A 441 -9.54 -7.31 -30.40
N ARG A 442 -8.92 -6.94 -29.29
CA ARG A 442 -7.83 -5.96 -29.27
C ARG A 442 -6.77 -6.27 -28.22
N PHE A 443 -5.55 -5.91 -28.58
CA PHE A 443 -4.40 -5.85 -27.69
C PHE A 443 -3.99 -4.39 -27.51
N SER A 444 -3.77 -3.96 -26.27
CA SER A 444 -3.36 -2.58 -25.95
C SER A 444 -2.04 -2.56 -25.20
N TYR A 445 -1.19 -1.60 -25.53
CA TYR A 445 0.05 -1.27 -24.81
C TYR A 445 -0.05 0.14 -24.22
N TYR A 446 0.12 0.24 -22.91
CA TYR A 446 0.06 1.48 -22.13
C TYR A 446 1.47 2.01 -21.88
N PHE A 447 1.73 3.26 -22.28
CA PHE A 447 3.09 3.82 -22.26
C PHE A 447 3.56 4.22 -20.86
N LEU A 448 2.63 4.59 -19.97
CA LEU A 448 2.92 5.06 -18.61
C LEU A 448 2.38 4.08 -17.55
N GLY A 449 2.28 2.79 -17.91
CA GLY A 449 1.56 1.81 -17.10
C GLY A 449 0.04 1.99 -17.15
N ASN A 450 -0.71 1.05 -16.60
CA ASN A 450 -2.16 0.99 -16.59
C ASN A 450 -2.76 0.83 -15.18
N THR A 451 -1.91 0.85 -14.16
CA THR A 451 -2.25 0.70 -12.74
C THR A 451 -2.41 2.07 -12.07
N GLY A 452 -3.34 2.16 -11.12
CA GLY A 452 -3.53 3.35 -10.29
C GLY A 452 -4.44 4.44 -10.91
N ALA A 453 -4.57 5.54 -10.17
CA ALA A 453 -5.26 6.74 -10.62
C ALA A 453 -4.34 7.57 -11.53
N GLY A 454 -4.91 8.29 -12.51
CA GLY A 454 -4.13 9.15 -13.39
C GLY A 454 -4.38 8.95 -14.88
N PHE A 455 -3.44 9.46 -15.68
CA PHE A 455 -3.54 9.53 -17.13
C PHE A 455 -2.65 8.48 -17.79
N HIS A 456 -3.27 7.52 -18.47
CA HIS A 456 -2.62 6.36 -19.06
C HIS A 456 -2.81 6.37 -20.58
N PRO A 457 -1.87 6.98 -21.34
CA PRO A 457 -1.90 6.94 -22.80
C PRO A 457 -1.54 5.53 -23.29
N TYR A 458 -2.23 5.07 -24.34
CA TYR A 458 -2.01 3.75 -24.91
C TYR A 458 -2.13 3.74 -26.42
N ALA A 459 -1.48 2.76 -27.04
CA ALA A 459 -1.70 2.35 -28.42
C ALA A 459 -2.29 0.94 -28.43
N HIS A 460 -3.04 0.59 -29.48
CA HIS A 460 -3.64 -0.72 -29.59
C HIS A 460 -3.73 -1.17 -31.05
N ALA A 461 -3.84 -2.48 -31.23
CA ALA A 461 -4.09 -3.13 -32.49
C ALA A 461 -5.09 -4.26 -32.30
N GLY A 462 -5.87 -4.57 -33.33
CA GLY A 462 -6.92 -5.56 -33.23
C GLY A 462 -7.64 -5.80 -34.54
N GLY A 463 -8.80 -6.43 -34.44
CA GLY A 463 -9.68 -6.68 -35.58
C GLY A 463 -10.96 -7.38 -35.17
N GLY A 464 -11.87 -7.51 -36.12
CA GLY A 464 -13.13 -8.17 -35.88
C GLY A 464 -14.15 -7.99 -36.99
N LEU A 465 -15.42 -7.92 -36.59
CA LEU A 465 -16.58 -7.86 -37.47
C LEU A 465 -17.38 -6.60 -37.18
N ALA A 466 -17.49 -5.73 -38.17
CA ALA A 466 -18.31 -4.54 -38.15
C ALA A 466 -18.58 -4.06 -39.58
N ASP A 467 -19.83 -3.75 -39.88
CA ASP A 467 -20.19 -3.05 -41.11
C ASP A 467 -20.05 -1.53 -40.89
N VAL A 468 -19.37 -0.85 -41.82
CA VAL A 468 -19.21 0.62 -41.84
C VAL A 468 -19.69 1.13 -43.19
N GLN A 469 -20.69 1.99 -43.17
CA GLN A 469 -21.34 2.51 -44.37
C GLN A 469 -21.42 4.02 -44.29
N GLY A 470 -20.68 4.69 -45.17
CA GLY A 470 -20.61 6.15 -45.18
C GLY A 470 -21.86 6.75 -45.78
N LEU A 471 -22.52 7.65 -45.04
CA LEU A 471 -23.76 8.29 -45.45
C LEU A 471 -23.49 9.65 -46.09
N VAL A 472 -23.86 9.78 -47.36
CA VAL A 472 -23.90 11.07 -48.06
C VAL A 472 -25.32 11.36 -48.52
N GLN A 473 -25.85 12.48 -48.06
CA GLN A 473 -27.19 12.94 -48.46
C GLN A 473 -27.08 14.06 -49.49
N LYS A 474 -27.81 13.92 -50.59
CA LYS A 474 -28.02 14.98 -51.59
C LYS A 474 -29.49 15.36 -51.58
N ASN A 475 -29.75 16.61 -51.25
CA ASN A 475 -31.10 17.17 -51.23
C ASN A 475 -31.40 17.83 -52.56
N ASN A 476 -32.68 17.91 -52.88
CA ASN A 476 -33.20 18.62 -54.05
C ASN A 476 -32.64 18.12 -55.40
N VAL A 477 -32.45 16.80 -55.54
CA VAL A 477 -32.07 16.20 -56.81
C VAL A 477 -33.30 16.13 -57.70
N GLU A 478 -33.28 16.85 -58.81
CA GLU A 478 -34.35 16.80 -59.80
C GLU A 478 -34.24 15.51 -60.63
N SER A 479 -35.29 14.70 -60.59
CA SER A 479 -35.43 13.48 -61.39
C SER A 479 -36.66 13.64 -62.25
N CYS A 480 -36.46 13.68 -63.56
CA CYS A 480 -37.54 13.82 -64.50
C CYS A 480 -37.90 12.47 -65.13
N ARG A 481 -39.15 12.30 -65.54
CA ARG A 481 -39.61 11.18 -66.35
C ARG A 481 -40.49 11.70 -67.47
N GLN A 482 -40.39 11.10 -68.66
CA GLN A 482 -41.37 11.29 -69.71
C GLN A 482 -42.65 10.52 -69.38
N ASP A 483 -43.79 11.15 -69.54
CA ASP A 483 -45.09 10.49 -69.63
C ASP A 483 -45.78 10.87 -70.96
N GLY A 484 -46.88 10.21 -71.28
CA GLY A 484 -47.63 10.48 -72.52
C GLY A 484 -48.21 11.91 -72.63
N ALA A 485 -48.06 12.77 -71.61
CA ALA A 485 -48.54 14.14 -71.56
C ALA A 485 -47.41 15.19 -71.48
N GLY A 486 -46.15 14.79 -71.25
CA GLY A 486 -44.99 15.68 -71.17
C GLY A 486 -43.86 15.14 -70.29
N GLN A 487 -42.97 16.02 -69.82
CA GLN A 487 -41.92 15.67 -68.85
C GLN A 487 -42.39 16.07 -67.45
N ILE A 488 -42.44 15.11 -66.52
CA ILE A 488 -42.73 15.35 -65.10
C ILE A 488 -41.42 15.30 -64.34
N CYS A 489 -41.13 16.32 -63.53
CA CYS A 489 -39.92 16.39 -62.70
C CYS A 489 -40.29 16.36 -61.22
N ASP A 490 -39.73 15.40 -60.50
CA ASP A 490 -39.83 15.26 -59.05
C ASP A 490 -38.54 15.74 -58.40
N THR A 491 -38.66 16.37 -57.23
CA THR A 491 -37.52 16.79 -56.41
C THR A 491 -37.29 15.74 -55.32
N LEU A 492 -36.17 15.02 -55.41
CA LEU A 492 -35.83 13.88 -54.54
C LEU A 492 -34.74 14.24 -53.54
N ASN A 493 -34.84 13.65 -52.35
CA ASN A 493 -33.73 13.58 -51.40
C ASN A 493 -33.12 12.19 -51.48
N ILE A 494 -31.90 12.11 -52.02
CA ILE A 494 -31.20 10.84 -52.24
C ILE A 494 -30.19 10.65 -51.12
N LYS A 495 -30.30 9.54 -50.40
CA LYS A 495 -29.29 9.06 -49.45
C LYS A 495 -28.44 8.00 -50.13
N MET A 496 -27.13 8.17 -50.07
CA MET A 496 -26.16 7.25 -50.64
C MET A 496 -25.34 6.65 -49.50
N TYR A 497 -25.23 5.33 -49.49
CA TYR A 497 -24.47 4.56 -48.52
C TYR A 497 -23.35 3.83 -49.24
N GLN A 498 -22.10 4.26 -49.05
CA GLN A 498 -20.96 3.49 -49.55
C GLN A 498 -20.77 2.25 -48.68
N LYS A 499 -20.76 1.08 -49.30
CA LYS A 499 -20.53 -0.20 -48.62
C LYS A 499 -19.04 -0.44 -48.40
N SER A 500 -18.71 -1.11 -47.31
CA SER A 500 -17.38 -1.68 -47.09
C SER A 500 -17.52 -3.08 -46.49
N GLY A 501 -16.46 -3.88 -46.58
CA GLY A 501 -16.53 -5.26 -46.11
C GLY A 501 -16.66 -5.35 -44.59
N PRO A 502 -17.34 -6.38 -44.05
CA PRO A 502 -17.67 -6.46 -42.63
C PRO A 502 -16.49 -6.91 -41.76
N ILE A 503 -15.40 -7.41 -42.34
CA ILE A 503 -14.21 -7.82 -41.59
C ILE A 503 -13.26 -6.63 -41.51
N PHE A 504 -12.72 -6.33 -40.34
CA PHE A 504 -11.77 -5.23 -40.21
C PHE A 504 -10.52 -5.60 -39.42
N ALA A 505 -9.41 -4.95 -39.78
CA ALA A 505 -8.24 -4.80 -38.91
C ALA A 505 -8.21 -3.35 -38.42
N THR A 506 -7.73 -3.13 -37.19
CA THR A 506 -7.64 -1.79 -36.60
C THR A 506 -6.30 -1.56 -35.93
N VAL A 507 -5.82 -0.33 -36.04
CA VAL A 507 -4.78 0.22 -35.17
C VAL A 507 -5.28 1.55 -34.64
N GLY A 508 -4.88 1.91 -33.42
CA GLY A 508 -5.31 3.18 -32.87
C GLY A 508 -4.59 3.55 -31.59
N ALA A 509 -4.97 4.71 -31.07
CA ALA A 509 -4.41 5.25 -29.85
C ALA A 509 -5.51 5.88 -29.00
N GLY A 510 -5.23 6.04 -27.73
CA GLY A 510 -6.17 6.66 -26.80
C GLY A 510 -5.53 6.98 -25.47
N ALA A 511 -6.37 7.41 -24.55
CA ALA A 511 -6.01 7.63 -23.17
C ALA A 511 -7.09 7.09 -22.24
N LEU A 512 -6.66 6.45 -21.16
CA LEU A 512 -7.51 6.14 -20.02
C LEU A 512 -7.18 7.16 -18.93
N TRP A 513 -8.19 7.88 -18.46
CA TRP A 513 -8.09 8.75 -17.30
C TRP A 513 -8.86 8.13 -16.14
N ASN A 514 -8.16 7.54 -15.19
CA ASN A 514 -8.73 6.98 -13.98
C ASN A 514 -8.98 8.10 -12.96
N PHE A 515 -10.25 8.33 -12.61
CA PHE A 515 -10.66 9.26 -11.56
C PHE A 515 -10.53 8.64 -10.16
N THR A 516 -10.73 7.33 -10.10
CA THR A 516 -10.52 6.48 -8.92
C THR A 516 -9.87 5.18 -9.38
N PRO A 517 -9.38 4.29 -8.48
CA PRO A 517 -8.78 3.02 -8.87
C PRO A 517 -9.70 2.08 -9.66
N ARG A 518 -11.03 2.31 -9.59
CA ARG A 518 -12.05 1.48 -10.25
C ARG A 518 -12.89 2.25 -11.25
N LEU A 519 -12.74 3.56 -11.42
CA LEU A 519 -13.58 4.34 -12.34
C LEU A 519 -12.71 5.23 -13.21
N GLY A 520 -12.86 5.10 -14.52
CA GLY A 520 -12.11 5.88 -15.48
C GLY A 520 -12.92 6.28 -16.71
N LEU A 521 -12.43 7.30 -17.39
CA LEU A 521 -12.89 7.74 -18.69
C LEU A 521 -11.89 7.29 -19.75
N LYS A 522 -12.35 6.56 -20.76
CA LYS A 522 -11.53 6.06 -21.85
C LYS A 522 -11.88 6.80 -23.15
N ILE A 523 -10.88 7.48 -23.71
CA ILE A 523 -10.93 8.10 -25.03
C ILE A 523 -10.11 7.24 -25.98
N ASN A 524 -10.60 7.05 -27.20
CA ASN A 524 -10.00 6.13 -28.15
C ASN A 524 -10.28 6.59 -29.58
N VAL A 525 -9.28 6.50 -30.45
CA VAL A 525 -9.43 6.76 -31.89
C VAL A 525 -8.85 5.58 -32.64
N ASN A 526 -9.69 4.94 -33.45
CA ASN A 526 -9.34 3.80 -34.27
C ASN A 526 -9.22 4.20 -35.73
N ALA A 527 -8.19 3.69 -36.42
CA ALA A 527 -8.13 3.62 -37.86
C ALA A 527 -8.46 2.18 -38.28
N MET A 528 -9.60 1.99 -38.93
CA MET A 528 -10.12 0.70 -39.35
C MET A 528 -9.88 0.49 -40.85
N PHE A 529 -9.39 -0.69 -41.20
CA PHE A 529 -9.22 -1.15 -42.58
C PHE A 529 -10.17 -2.32 -42.81
N LEU A 530 -11.11 -2.14 -43.74
CA LEU A 530 -12.25 -3.03 -43.97
C LEU A 530 -12.00 -3.97 -45.17
N PHE A 531 -12.53 -5.19 -45.09
CA PHE A 531 -12.31 -6.30 -46.01
C PHE A 531 -13.56 -7.22 -46.11
N PRO A 532 -13.77 -7.94 -47.24
CA PRO A 532 -12.92 -7.98 -48.44
C PRO A 532 -13.04 -6.73 -49.32
N ASP A 533 -14.16 -6.00 -49.23
CA ASP A 533 -14.35 -4.74 -49.96
C ASP A 533 -13.60 -3.61 -49.24
N PRO A 534 -12.50 -3.09 -49.84
CA PRO A 534 -11.59 -2.19 -49.14
C PRO A 534 -12.26 -0.88 -48.71
N GLY A 535 -12.12 -0.55 -47.44
CA GLY A 535 -12.55 0.72 -46.87
C GLY A 535 -11.59 1.19 -45.79
N THR A 536 -11.53 2.50 -45.57
CA THR A 536 -10.80 3.08 -44.44
C THR A 536 -11.73 3.97 -43.65
N ALA A 537 -11.89 3.68 -42.36
CA ALA A 537 -12.72 4.44 -41.45
C ALA A 537 -11.93 4.92 -40.24
N ILE A 538 -12.33 6.06 -39.69
CA ILE A 538 -11.85 6.56 -38.40
C ILE A 538 -13.00 6.46 -37.41
N GLN A 539 -12.77 5.85 -36.25
CA GLN A 539 -13.77 5.68 -35.22
C GLN A 539 -13.27 6.28 -33.90
N PRO A 540 -13.50 7.59 -33.64
CA PRO A 540 -13.43 8.13 -32.29
C PRO A 540 -14.49 7.49 -31.39
N SER A 541 -14.11 7.22 -30.16
CA SER A 541 -15.01 6.74 -29.11
C SER A 541 -14.65 7.29 -27.73
N LEU A 542 -15.70 7.43 -26.92
CA LEU A 542 -15.63 7.84 -25.53
C LEU A 542 -16.41 6.84 -24.70
N GLY A 543 -15.84 6.37 -23.61
CA GLY A 543 -16.54 5.47 -22.71
C GLY A 543 -16.18 5.62 -21.25
N LEU A 544 -17.13 5.28 -20.40
CA LEU A 544 -16.92 5.13 -18.98
C LEU A 544 -16.54 3.68 -18.70
N VAL A 545 -15.46 3.46 -17.96
CA VAL A 545 -14.94 2.14 -17.63
C VAL A 545 -14.91 1.95 -16.12
N TYR A 546 -15.19 0.73 -15.69
CA TYR A 546 -15.24 0.31 -14.30
C TYR A 546 -14.38 -0.93 -14.06
N GLY A 547 -13.51 -0.87 -13.05
CA GLY A 547 -12.69 -1.97 -12.56
C GLY A 547 -13.49 -2.88 -11.62
N LEU A 548 -13.51 -4.18 -11.90
CA LEU A 548 -14.22 -5.21 -11.12
C LEU A 548 -13.49 -5.60 -9.83
#